data_AF-A0A9D7EPM3-F1
#
_entry.id   AF-A0A9D7EPM3-F1
#
_cell.length_a   1.000
_cell.length_b   1.000
_cell.length_c   1.000
_cell.angle_alpha   90.00
_cell.angle_beta   90.00
_cell.angle_gamma   90.00
#
_symmetry.space_group_name_H-M   'P 1'
#
loop_
_entity.id
_entity.type
_entity.pdbx_description
1 polymer ?
#
loop_
_entity_poly.entity_id
_entity_poly.type
_entity_poly.pdbx_seq_one_letter_code
_entity_poly.pdbx_strand_id
1 'polypeptide(L)'
;MYTDSTKRFSYALQLPNLAIKDSMISLDFKSADYLTSIASHQRVSSSLNKWKMQTAVGGGPVLVQNGEIKITNNEELKFAGKAIDDKHPRTAMGYTKDNKLIILVIEGRNNGIAEGATLTQEAQMLKDIGCWEALNLDGGGSSCMLVNGKETIKISDKTGQRPVPAVFIIKQK
;
A
#
# COMPACT_ATOMS: atom_id res chain seq x y z
N MET A 1 -4.53 5.76 9.37
CA MET A 1 -3.89 6.36 10.56
C MET A 1 -4.82 7.44 11.09
N TYR A 2 -5.10 7.45 12.39
CA TYR A 2 -5.92 8.48 13.02
C TYR A 2 -5.05 9.25 14.01
N THR A 3 -4.94 10.56 13.81
CA THR A 3 -4.26 11.47 14.73
C THR A 3 -5.30 12.41 15.30
N ASP A 4 -5.62 12.21 16.56
CA ASP A 4 -6.42 13.14 17.35
C ASP A 4 -5.49 14.24 17.84
N SER A 5 -5.78 15.51 17.51
CA SER A 5 -4.96 16.66 17.91
C SER A 5 -4.84 16.81 19.43
N THR A 6 -5.72 16.17 20.20
CA THR A 6 -5.70 16.18 21.66
C THR A 6 -4.84 15.06 22.26
N LYS A 7 -4.38 14.08 21.46
CA LYS A 7 -3.61 12.92 21.95
C LYS A 7 -2.17 12.96 21.48
N ARG A 8 -1.24 12.70 22.42
CA ARG A 8 0.22 12.69 22.20
C ARG A 8 0.72 11.53 21.31
N PHE A 9 -0.14 10.60 20.90
CA PHE A 9 0.26 9.39 20.19
C PHE A 9 -0.67 9.10 19.02
N SER A 10 -0.09 8.64 17.92
CA SER A 10 -0.84 8.14 16.76
C SER A 10 -1.41 6.75 17.04
N TYR A 11 -2.60 6.48 16.52
CA TYR A 11 -3.23 5.17 16.57
C TYR A 11 -3.36 4.57 15.17
N ALA A 12 -3.21 3.26 15.10
CA ALA A 12 -3.38 2.47 13.88
C ALA A 12 -4.60 1.54 13.99
N LEU A 13 -5.25 1.31 12.85
CA LEU A 13 -6.40 0.43 12.67
C LEU A 13 -6.13 -0.43 11.43
N GLN A 14 -6.37 -1.73 11.54
CA GLN A 14 -6.25 -2.69 10.43
C GLN A 14 -7.59 -2.83 9.67
N LEU A 15 -8.70 -2.39 10.27
CA LEU A 15 -10.04 -2.50 9.69
C LEU A 15 -10.25 -1.45 8.58
N PRO A 16 -10.99 -1.77 7.52
CA PRO A 16 -11.31 -0.82 6.47
C PRO A 16 -12.05 0.38 7.07
N ASN A 17 -11.63 1.59 6.68
CA ASN A 17 -12.35 2.79 7.07
C ASN A 17 -13.56 2.94 6.15
N LEU A 18 -14.77 2.77 6.68
CA LEU A 18 -15.98 3.18 5.98
C LEU A 18 -15.97 4.70 5.90
N ALA A 19 -15.51 5.23 4.76
CA ALA A 19 -15.59 6.65 4.45
C ALA A 19 -17.08 7.03 4.28
N ILE A 20 -17.73 7.41 5.37
CA ILE A 20 -19.05 8.01 5.31
C ILE A 20 -18.85 9.40 4.74
N LYS A 21 -19.32 9.61 3.51
CA LYS A 21 -19.33 10.92 2.89
C LYS A 21 -20.36 11.78 3.64
N ASP A 22 -19.96 12.96 4.10
CA ASP A 22 -20.82 13.86 4.89
C ASP A 22 -22.16 14.22 4.21
N SER A 23 -22.29 13.92 2.91
CA SER A 23 -23.48 14.18 2.09
C SER A 23 -24.49 13.02 2.01
N MET A 24 -24.26 11.86 2.65
CA MET A 24 -25.21 10.74 2.61
C MET A 24 -26.32 10.91 3.66
N ILE A 25 -27.41 11.57 3.28
CA ILE A 25 -28.63 11.78 4.10
C ILE A 25 -29.57 10.56 4.08
N SER A 26 -29.20 9.43 3.46
CA SER A 26 -29.95 8.17 3.61
C SER A 26 -29.13 7.14 4.38
N LEU A 27 -29.29 7.14 5.70
CA LEU A 27 -28.84 6.08 6.57
C LEU A 27 -29.77 4.87 6.38
N ASP A 28 -29.34 3.89 5.59
CA ASP A 28 -29.96 2.56 5.59
C ASP A 28 -29.73 1.88 6.97
N PHE A 29 -30.60 0.95 7.36
CA PHE A 29 -30.57 0.27 8.66
C PHE A 29 -29.21 -0.36 8.97
N LYS A 30 -28.51 -0.88 7.97
CA LYS A 30 -27.14 -1.42 8.12
C LYS A 30 -26.11 -0.35 8.50
N SER A 31 -26.24 0.84 7.91
CA SER A 31 -25.37 1.99 8.20
C SER A 31 -25.65 2.55 9.59
N ALA A 32 -26.93 2.53 10.01
CA ALA A 32 -27.34 2.90 11.35
C ALA A 32 -26.78 1.92 12.39
N ASP A 33 -26.97 0.61 12.24
CA ASP A 33 -26.43 -0.41 13.16
C ASP A 33 -24.90 -0.31 13.30
N TYR A 34 -24.21 -0.06 12.19
CA TYR A 34 -22.75 0.13 12.19
C TYR A 34 -22.34 1.42 12.91
N LEU A 35 -23.00 2.54 12.66
CA LEU A 35 -22.77 3.79 13.39
C LEU A 35 -23.10 3.65 14.88
N THR A 36 -24.16 2.92 15.24
CA THR A 36 -24.47 2.60 16.64
C THR A 36 -23.37 1.73 17.26
N SER A 37 -22.75 0.83 16.49
CA SER A 37 -21.59 0.03 16.94
C SER A 37 -20.30 0.85 17.14
N ILE A 38 -20.14 1.95 16.41
CA ILE A 38 -19.05 2.92 16.58
C ILE A 38 -19.34 3.86 17.75
N ALA A 39 -20.55 4.42 17.79
CA ALA A 39 -21.02 5.38 18.79
C ALA A 39 -21.10 4.78 20.20
N SER A 40 -21.40 3.48 20.30
CA SER A 40 -21.40 2.73 21.57
C SER A 40 -20.03 2.63 22.24
N HIS A 41 -18.95 3.20 21.68
CA HIS A 41 -17.64 3.42 22.29
C HIS A 41 -16.89 2.17 22.79
N GLN A 42 -17.53 1.00 22.85
CA GLN A 42 -16.95 -0.22 23.38
C GLN A 42 -16.19 -1.03 22.31
N ARG A 43 -16.59 -0.96 21.03
CA ARG A 43 -15.92 -1.76 19.98
C ARG A 43 -14.71 -1.07 19.35
N VAL A 44 -14.78 0.23 19.04
CA VAL A 44 -13.67 0.93 18.35
C VAL A 44 -12.47 1.16 19.26
N SER A 45 -12.70 1.49 20.54
CA SER A 45 -11.62 1.67 21.54
C SER A 45 -10.74 0.42 21.70
N SER A 46 -11.33 -0.78 21.62
CA SER A 46 -10.62 -2.06 21.76
C SER A 46 -9.71 -2.44 20.58
N SER A 47 -9.82 -1.74 19.45
CA SER A 47 -9.09 -2.06 18.20
C SER A 47 -8.01 -1.03 17.82
N LEU A 48 -7.88 0.04 18.58
CA LEU A 48 -6.90 1.10 18.36
C LEU A 48 -5.60 0.78 19.09
N ASN A 49 -4.61 0.29 18.36
CA ASN A 49 -3.29 0.01 18.92
C ASN A 49 -2.43 1.27 18.90
N LYS A 50 -1.77 1.56 20.03
CA LYS A 50 -0.77 2.63 20.11
C LYS A 50 0.32 2.36 19.08
N TRP A 51 0.51 3.29 18.16
CA TRP A 51 1.49 3.11 17.10
C TRP A 51 2.87 3.59 17.58
N LYS A 52 3.79 2.64 17.80
CA LYS A 52 5.16 2.89 18.28
C LYS A 52 6.20 2.82 17.15
N MET A 53 5.84 3.24 15.94
CA MET A 53 6.75 3.19 14.79
C MET A 53 7.59 4.46 14.65
N GLN A 54 8.83 4.31 14.22
CA GLN A 54 9.76 5.42 13.94
C GLN A 54 9.61 5.96 12.52
N THR A 55 9.13 5.13 11.60
CA THR A 55 9.03 5.45 10.18
C THR A 55 7.73 4.87 9.63
N ALA A 56 7.13 5.58 8.69
CA ALA A 56 5.93 5.15 7.99
C ALA A 56 6.07 5.44 6.50
N VAL A 57 5.59 4.51 5.69
CA VAL A 57 5.50 4.65 4.23
C VAL A 57 4.03 4.55 3.87
N GLY A 58 3.55 5.51 3.08
CA GLY A 58 2.20 5.49 2.51
C GLY A 58 2.26 5.01 1.06
N GLY A 59 1.31 4.18 0.69
CA GLY A 59 1.16 3.64 -0.66
C GLY A 59 -0.23 3.06 -0.86
N GLY A 60 -0.42 2.37 -1.96
CA GLY A 60 -1.65 1.65 -2.28
C GLY A 60 -1.63 1.11 -3.71
N PRO A 61 -2.44 0.10 -4.02
CA PRO A 61 -3.32 -0.61 -3.07
C PRO A 61 -2.57 -1.63 -2.19
N VAL A 62 -3.26 -2.16 -1.16
CA VAL A 62 -2.85 -3.41 -0.49
C VAL A 62 -2.86 -4.53 -1.53
N LEU A 63 -1.86 -5.42 -1.45
CA LEU A 63 -1.65 -6.53 -2.37
C LEU A 63 -1.82 -7.88 -1.69
N VAL A 64 -1.26 -8.02 -0.48
CA VAL A 64 -1.31 -9.22 0.35
C VAL A 64 -1.71 -8.82 1.75
N GLN A 65 -2.65 -9.55 2.33
CA GLN A 65 -3.10 -9.38 3.70
C GLN A 65 -3.33 -10.73 4.35
N ASN A 66 -2.79 -10.92 5.56
CA ASN A 66 -2.81 -12.19 6.28
C ASN A 66 -2.31 -13.39 5.44
N GLY A 67 -1.26 -13.17 4.63
CA GLY A 67 -0.65 -14.19 3.77
C GLY A 67 -1.48 -14.57 2.54
N GLU A 68 -2.62 -13.92 2.32
CA GLU A 68 -3.48 -14.14 1.17
C GLU A 68 -3.48 -12.93 0.24
N ILE A 69 -3.63 -13.19 -1.06
CA ILE A 69 -3.74 -12.10 -2.05
C ILE A 69 -5.05 -11.36 -1.78
N LYS A 70 -4.94 -10.06 -1.53
CA LYS A 70 -6.07 -9.17 -1.32
C LYS A 70 -5.75 -7.81 -1.94
N ILE A 71 -6.22 -7.62 -3.17
CA ILE A 71 -5.99 -6.40 -3.94
C ILE A 71 -7.12 -5.41 -3.68
N THR A 72 -6.87 -4.41 -2.85
CA THR A 72 -7.88 -3.44 -2.37
C THR A 72 -8.06 -2.23 -3.28
N ASN A 73 -7.58 -2.29 -4.53
CA ASN A 73 -7.60 -1.17 -5.48
C ASN A 73 -8.96 -0.46 -5.61
N ASN A 74 -10.03 -1.25 -5.72
CA ASN A 74 -11.38 -0.73 -5.87
C ASN A 74 -11.99 -0.27 -4.53
N GLU A 75 -11.51 -0.81 -3.40
CA GLU A 75 -11.96 -0.44 -2.06
C GLU A 75 -11.37 0.89 -1.60
N GLU A 76 -10.15 1.20 -2.04
CA GLU A 76 -9.43 2.41 -1.62
C GLU A 76 -9.91 3.70 -2.34
N LEU A 77 -10.74 3.58 -3.38
CA LEU A 77 -11.36 4.67 -4.17
C LEU A 77 -10.40 5.73 -4.75
N LYS A 78 -9.09 5.63 -4.48
CA LYS A 78 -8.03 6.51 -4.99
C LYS A 78 -7.49 6.08 -6.36
N PHE A 79 -7.69 4.81 -6.71
CA PHE A 79 -7.07 4.15 -7.86
C PHE A 79 -8.10 3.43 -8.75
N ALA A 80 -9.39 3.79 -8.63
CA ALA A 80 -10.48 3.15 -9.35
C ALA A 80 -10.27 3.25 -10.88
N GLY A 81 -10.17 2.11 -11.57
CA GLY A 81 -9.96 2.06 -13.01
C GLY A 81 -9.24 0.79 -13.50
N LYS A 82 -8.90 0.78 -14.81
CA LYS A 82 -8.27 -0.35 -15.54
C LYS A 82 -6.84 -0.72 -15.11
N ALA A 83 -6.26 0.00 -14.15
CA ALA A 83 -4.86 -0.16 -13.74
C ALA A 83 -4.53 -1.52 -13.09
N ILE A 84 -5.55 -2.31 -12.72
CA ILE A 84 -5.37 -3.67 -12.19
C ILE A 84 -4.77 -4.60 -13.25
N ASP A 85 -5.29 -4.54 -14.48
CA ASP A 85 -4.92 -5.45 -15.57
C ASP A 85 -3.80 -4.90 -16.47
N ASP A 86 -3.46 -3.62 -16.32
CA ASP A 86 -2.39 -3.00 -17.08
C ASP A 86 -1.01 -3.40 -16.55
N LYS A 87 -0.12 -3.79 -17.46
CA LYS A 87 1.29 -4.06 -17.14
C LYS A 87 2.07 -2.76 -17.07
N HIS A 88 2.69 -2.51 -15.92
CA HIS A 88 3.55 -1.36 -15.70
C HIS A 88 4.80 -1.75 -14.92
N PRO A 89 5.87 -0.94 -14.95
CA PRO A 89 6.86 -0.98 -13.89
C PRO A 89 6.18 -0.81 -12.53
N ARG A 90 6.59 -1.58 -11.54
CA ARG A 90 5.97 -1.59 -10.21
C ARG A 90 7.01 -1.44 -9.12
N THR A 91 6.58 -0.92 -7.99
CA THR A 91 7.37 -0.83 -6.76
C THR A 91 6.48 -1.29 -5.63
N ALA A 92 6.91 -2.26 -4.83
CA ALA A 92 6.16 -2.74 -3.68
C ALA A 92 7.05 -2.89 -2.45
N MET A 93 6.39 -2.92 -1.30
CA MET A 93 7.02 -3.27 -0.05
C MET A 93 6.14 -4.25 0.70
N GLY A 94 6.75 -5.26 1.30
CA GLY A 94 6.07 -6.24 2.13
C GLY A 94 6.97 -6.75 3.23
N TYR A 95 6.43 -7.56 4.12
CA TYR A 95 7.22 -8.25 5.13
C TYR A 95 6.72 -9.66 5.38
N THR A 96 7.65 -10.55 5.73
CA THR A 96 7.37 -11.95 6.07
C THR A 96 6.90 -12.09 7.53
N LYS A 97 6.33 -13.25 7.89
CA LYS A 97 5.94 -13.54 9.29
C LYS A 97 7.11 -13.46 10.29
N ASP A 98 8.33 -13.73 9.83
CA ASP A 98 9.57 -13.61 10.62
C ASP A 98 10.19 -12.20 10.55
N ASN A 99 9.41 -11.18 10.16
CA ASN A 99 9.77 -9.77 10.16
C ASN A 99 10.93 -9.38 9.22
N LYS A 100 11.11 -10.10 8.11
CA LYS A 100 12.02 -9.67 7.04
C LYS A 100 11.31 -8.68 6.13
N LEU A 101 11.94 -7.52 5.92
CA LEU A 101 11.47 -6.53 4.95
C LEU A 101 11.83 -6.98 3.54
N ILE A 102 10.83 -6.98 2.66
CA ILE A 102 10.98 -7.24 1.22
C ILE A 102 10.65 -5.95 0.47
N ILE A 103 11.54 -5.54 -0.42
CA ILE A 103 11.30 -4.44 -1.37
C ILE A 103 11.40 -5.05 -2.75
N LEU A 104 10.33 -4.89 -3.54
CA LEU A 104 10.23 -5.40 -4.90
C LEU A 104 10.19 -4.23 -5.87
N VAL A 105 11.01 -4.27 -6.90
CA VAL A 105 10.91 -3.36 -8.05
C VAL A 105 10.88 -4.20 -9.31
N ILE A 106 9.89 -3.93 -10.16
CA ILE A 106 9.62 -4.65 -11.41
C ILE A 106 9.89 -3.70 -12.57
N GLU A 107 10.77 -4.09 -13.48
CA GLU A 107 11.00 -3.38 -14.75
C GLU A 107 9.77 -3.49 -15.66
N GLY A 108 9.46 -2.44 -16.43
CA GLY A 108 8.37 -2.48 -17.40
C GLY A 108 8.45 -1.41 -18.47
N ARG A 109 7.53 -1.46 -19.45
CA ARG A 109 7.50 -0.56 -20.63
C ARG A 109 8.82 -0.57 -21.44
N ASN A 110 9.59 -1.65 -21.35
CA ASN A 110 10.79 -1.88 -22.13
C ASN A 110 10.51 -2.96 -23.18
N ASN A 111 9.98 -2.53 -24.34
CA ASN A 111 9.48 -3.43 -25.39
C ASN A 111 10.50 -4.51 -25.77
N GLY A 112 10.05 -5.77 -25.79
CA GLY A 112 10.88 -6.93 -26.13
C GLY A 112 11.81 -7.42 -25.00
N ILE A 113 11.84 -6.74 -23.85
CA ILE A 113 12.68 -7.10 -22.70
C ILE A 113 11.82 -7.29 -21.44
N ALA A 114 11.03 -6.27 -21.08
CA ALA A 114 10.19 -6.29 -19.88
C ALA A 114 8.94 -5.43 -20.10
N GLU A 115 7.77 -6.07 -20.11
CA GLU A 115 6.48 -5.38 -20.27
C GLU A 115 6.00 -4.72 -18.97
N GLY A 116 6.42 -5.24 -17.82
CA GLY A 116 5.91 -4.88 -16.50
C GLY A 116 5.03 -5.97 -15.90
N ALA A 117 4.37 -5.65 -14.79
CA ALA A 117 3.45 -6.54 -14.11
C ALA A 117 2.09 -5.89 -13.89
N THR A 118 1.03 -6.70 -13.93
CA THR A 118 -0.28 -6.35 -13.40
C THR A 118 -0.25 -6.36 -11.86
N LEU A 119 -1.25 -5.75 -11.20
CA LEU A 119 -1.33 -5.81 -9.73
C LEU A 119 -1.47 -7.25 -9.23
N THR A 120 -2.17 -8.10 -9.99
CA THR A 120 -2.31 -9.53 -9.67
C THR A 120 -0.98 -10.27 -9.75
N GLN A 121 -0.19 -10.01 -10.78
CA GLN A 121 1.15 -10.61 -10.91
C GLN A 121 2.09 -10.14 -9.82
N GLU A 122 2.09 -8.84 -9.51
CA GLU A 122 2.87 -8.25 -8.43
C GLU A 122 2.51 -8.84 -7.05
N ALA A 123 1.21 -8.94 -6.74
CA ALA A 123 0.73 -9.57 -5.52
C ALA A 123 1.14 -11.04 -5.41
N GLN A 124 1.05 -11.78 -6.53
CA GLN A 124 1.48 -13.18 -6.59
C GLN A 124 2.99 -13.32 -6.31
N MET A 125 3.84 -12.50 -6.92
CA MET A 125 5.29 -12.51 -6.65
C MET A 125 5.60 -12.28 -5.17
N LEU A 126 4.93 -11.31 -4.54
CA LEU A 126 5.14 -11.01 -3.12
C LEU A 126 4.66 -12.15 -2.21
N LYS A 127 3.53 -12.78 -2.53
CA LYS A 127 3.03 -13.97 -1.82
C LYS A 127 3.99 -15.14 -1.96
N ASP A 128 4.50 -15.40 -3.17
CA ASP A 128 5.43 -16.51 -3.45
C ASP A 128 6.78 -16.34 -2.74
N ILE A 129 7.24 -15.10 -2.56
CA ILE A 129 8.44 -14.76 -1.77
C ILE A 129 8.17 -14.84 -0.25
N GLY A 130 6.93 -15.08 0.18
CA GLY A 130 6.54 -15.33 1.56
C GLY A 130 6.09 -14.08 2.33
N CYS A 131 5.70 -13.00 1.64
CA CYS A 131 5.13 -11.84 2.31
C CYS A 131 3.83 -12.21 3.03
N TRP A 132 3.74 -11.81 4.30
CA TRP A 132 2.52 -11.91 5.11
C TRP A 132 1.60 -10.71 4.89
N GLU A 133 2.18 -9.52 4.76
CA GLU A 133 1.49 -8.30 4.32
C GLU A 133 2.33 -7.64 3.22
N ALA A 134 1.66 -7.04 2.23
CA ALA A 134 2.32 -6.31 1.17
C ALA A 134 1.46 -5.16 0.63
N LEU A 135 2.13 -4.07 0.23
CA LEU A 135 1.55 -2.82 -0.23
C LEU A 135 2.26 -2.38 -1.52
N ASN A 136 1.49 -2.01 -2.54
CA ASN A 136 2.03 -1.34 -3.73
C ASN A 136 2.43 0.10 -3.39
N LEU A 137 3.51 0.58 -4.00
CA LEU A 137 4.00 1.96 -3.92
C LEU A 137 3.88 2.64 -5.29
N ASP A 138 4.40 3.86 -5.41
CA ASP A 138 4.41 4.56 -6.70
C ASP A 138 5.20 3.77 -7.76
N GLY A 139 4.62 3.65 -8.95
CA GLY A 139 5.09 2.79 -10.04
C GLY A 139 5.42 3.56 -11.32
N GLY A 140 5.43 2.85 -12.45
CA GLY A 140 5.69 3.46 -13.75
C GLY A 140 7.07 4.09 -13.83
N GLY A 141 7.16 5.32 -14.35
CA GLY A 141 8.44 6.04 -14.47
C GLY A 141 9.11 6.36 -13.14
N SER A 142 8.38 6.25 -12.03
CA SER A 142 8.92 6.42 -10.67
C SER A 142 9.61 5.16 -10.14
N SER A 143 9.37 3.98 -10.73
CA SER A 143 9.99 2.73 -10.28
C SER A 143 11.50 2.76 -10.53
N CYS A 144 12.25 2.72 -9.44
CA CYS A 144 13.70 2.66 -9.45
C CYS A 144 14.21 2.08 -8.13
N MET A 145 15.24 1.25 -8.19
CA MET A 145 16.00 0.82 -7.01
C MET A 145 17.48 0.93 -7.31
N LEU A 146 18.20 1.62 -6.42
CA LEU A 146 19.64 1.72 -6.44
C LEU A 146 20.24 0.86 -5.33
N VAL A 147 21.19 0.00 -5.67
CA VAL A 147 22.03 -0.72 -4.71
C VAL A 147 23.43 -0.15 -4.79
N ASN A 148 23.89 0.47 -3.69
CA ASN A 148 25.19 1.16 -3.64
C ASN A 148 25.37 2.18 -4.78
N GLY A 149 24.30 2.94 -5.08
CA GLY A 149 24.29 3.96 -6.14
C GLY A 149 24.16 3.42 -7.57
N LYS A 150 23.98 2.11 -7.76
CA LYS A 150 23.82 1.49 -9.08
C LYS A 150 22.39 1.05 -9.31
N GLU A 151 21.85 1.37 -10.48
CA GLU A 151 20.53 0.92 -10.92
C GLU A 151 20.44 -0.61 -10.99
N THR A 152 19.32 -1.14 -10.52
CA THR A 152 19.02 -2.58 -10.54
C THR A 152 18.05 -2.97 -11.66
N ILE A 153 17.37 -1.99 -12.25
CA ILE A 153 16.44 -2.14 -13.37
C ILE A 153 16.71 -1.07 -14.41
N LYS A 154 16.28 -1.30 -15.65
CA LYS A 154 16.21 -0.22 -16.64
C LYS A 154 14.97 0.64 -16.38
N ILE A 155 15.19 1.93 -16.15
CA ILE A 155 14.11 2.92 -16.02
C ILE A 155 13.24 2.98 -17.28
N SER A 156 11.93 3.21 -17.11
CA SER A 156 11.00 3.27 -18.25
C SER A 156 11.00 4.61 -18.98
N ASP A 157 11.37 5.69 -18.29
CA ASP A 157 11.32 7.04 -18.84
C ASP A 157 12.55 7.30 -19.73
N LYS A 158 12.32 7.77 -20.95
CA LYS A 158 13.40 8.02 -21.93
C LYS A 158 14.35 9.15 -21.53
N THR A 159 13.92 10.03 -20.64
CA THR A 159 14.66 11.22 -20.20
C THR A 159 15.56 10.95 -18.99
N GLY A 160 15.63 9.71 -18.50
CA GLY A 160 16.36 9.38 -17.28
C GLY A 160 15.44 9.13 -16.09
N GLN A 161 16.04 9.00 -14.89
CA GLN A 161 15.31 8.75 -13.66
C GLN A 161 14.35 9.91 -13.37
N ARG A 162 13.07 9.58 -13.13
CA ARG A 162 12.06 10.58 -12.80
C ARG A 162 12.31 11.19 -11.41
N PRO A 163 12.21 12.52 -11.25
CA PRO A 163 12.17 13.13 -9.92
C PRO A 163 10.94 12.64 -9.15
N VAL A 164 11.15 12.10 -7.94
CA VAL A 164 10.10 11.59 -7.06
C VAL A 164 10.02 12.42 -5.78
N PRO A 165 8.84 12.58 -5.17
CA PRO A 165 8.66 13.42 -3.98
C PRO A 165 9.26 12.81 -2.70
N ALA A 166 9.51 11.49 -2.69
CA ALA A 166 10.06 10.77 -1.56
C ALA A 166 10.84 9.53 -2.01
N VAL A 167 11.85 9.14 -1.22
CA VAL A 167 12.63 7.91 -1.40
C VAL A 167 12.71 7.16 -0.08
N PHE A 168 12.72 5.82 -0.14
CA PHE A 168 12.99 4.97 1.01
C PHE A 168 14.45 4.52 0.97
N ILE A 169 15.21 4.83 2.02
CA ILE A 169 16.66 4.56 2.08
C ILE A 169 16.94 3.57 3.22
N ILE A 170 17.61 2.47 2.88
CA ILE A 170 18.23 1.58 3.87
C ILE A 170 19.72 1.89 3.91
N LYS A 171 20.22 2.22 5.10
CA LYS A 171 21.64 2.50 5.33
C LYS A 171 22.11 1.67 6.53
N GLN A 172 23.28 1.05 6.42
CA GLN A 172 23.95 0.45 7.57
C GLN A 172 24.36 1.55 8.55
N LYS A 173 24.08 1.35 9.84
CA LYS A 173 24.52 2.27 10.90
C LYS A 173 26.02 2.18 11.09
#